data_AF-A0A5K3FRZ5-F1
#
_entry.id   AF-A0A5K3FRZ5-F1
#
_cell.length_a   1.000
_cell.length_b   1.000
_cell.length_c   1.000
_cell.angle_alpha   90.00
_cell.angle_beta   90.00
_cell.angle_gamma   90.00
#
_symmetry.space_group_name_H-M   'P 1'
#
loop_
_entity.id
_entity.type
_entity.pdbx_description
1 polymer ?
#
loop_
_entity_poly.entity_id
_entity_poly.type
_entity_poly.pdbx_seq_one_letter_code
_entity_poly.pdbx_strand_id
1 'polypeptide(L)'
;MMNVVLYICITAVKSLRENGMPLNMTTVAHTPQMDIIQSLIINLDNEGRYHLLNCMANQLRYPNSHTYYFSNTILYLFAELSKVQLKELISRVLMERLIVNKPHPWGLVMTANELLHNPVYRFYEHEFAQCHKDIEKILKAIADGCKASTNPPRSAAPHSSSSSPALHQHQQTSSAATEANQPSSSSFPHKP
;
A
#
# COMPACT_ATOMS: atom_id res chain seq x y z
N MET A 1 -0.18 -0.58 -23.74
CA MET A 1 0.85 -1.01 -22.76
C MET A 1 0.24 -1.46 -21.43
N MET A 2 -0.65 -0.70 -20.79
CA MET A 2 -1.25 -1.05 -19.48
C MET A 2 -1.89 -2.45 -19.41
N ASN A 3 -2.67 -2.84 -20.44
CA ASN A 3 -3.32 -4.16 -20.47
C ASN A 3 -2.31 -5.32 -20.52
N VAL A 4 -1.19 -5.15 -21.23
CA VAL A 4 -0.13 -6.18 -21.31
C VAL A 4 0.53 -6.36 -19.95
N VAL A 5 0.91 -5.26 -19.29
CA VAL A 5 1.55 -5.28 -17.97
C VAL A 5 0.63 -5.93 -16.93
N LEU A 6 -0.65 -5.54 -16.91
CA LEU A 6 -1.62 -6.12 -16.00
C LEU A 6 -1.85 -7.61 -16.27
N TYR A 7 -1.94 -8.02 -17.54
CA TYR A 7 -2.10 -9.43 -17.92
C TYR A 7 -0.89 -10.29 -17.51
N ILE A 8 0.32 -9.76 -17.69
CA ILE A 8 1.56 -10.42 -17.21
C ILE A 8 1.48 -10.65 -15.69
N CYS A 9 1.05 -9.66 -14.91
CA CYS A 9 0.87 -9.83 -13.47
C CYS A 9 -0.19 -10.86 -13.12
N ILE A 10 -1.36 -10.83 -13.76
CA ILE A 10 -2.45 -11.79 -13.49
C ILE A 10 -1.98 -13.22 -13.76
N THR A 11 -1.29 -13.43 -14.87
CA THR A 11 -0.75 -14.75 -15.24
C THR A 11 0.39 -15.18 -14.31
N ALA A 12 1.27 -14.27 -13.88
CA ALA A 12 2.32 -14.57 -12.91
C ALA A 12 1.74 -15.00 -11.55
N VAL A 13 0.80 -14.22 -11.02
CA VAL A 13 0.16 -14.50 -9.73
C VAL A 13 -0.63 -15.82 -9.79
N LYS A 14 -1.32 -16.08 -10.91
CA LYS A 14 -2.01 -17.35 -11.14
C LYS A 14 -1.05 -18.53 -11.16
N SER A 15 0.04 -18.43 -11.93
CA SER A 15 1.08 -19.47 -12.02
C SER A 15 1.73 -19.77 -10.66
N LEU A 16 2.08 -18.74 -9.89
CA LEU A 16 2.66 -18.91 -8.55
C LEU A 16 1.68 -19.61 -7.60
N ARG A 17 0.40 -19.26 -7.67
CA ARG A 17 -0.66 -19.89 -6.86
C ARG A 17 -0.92 -21.35 -7.25
N GLU A 18 -0.92 -21.67 -8.54
CA GLU A 18 -1.11 -23.05 -9.03
C GLU A 18 0.05 -23.96 -8.64
N ASN A 19 1.27 -23.42 -8.61
CA ASN A 19 2.48 -24.14 -8.18
C ASN A 19 2.67 -24.15 -6.65
N GLY A 20 1.75 -23.57 -5.87
CA GLY A 20 1.84 -23.51 -4.41
C GLY A 20 3.02 -22.67 -3.87
N MET A 21 3.59 -21.79 -4.69
CA MET A 21 4.73 -20.96 -4.29
C MET A 21 4.26 -19.66 -3.61
N PRO A 22 4.92 -19.20 -2.54
CA PRO A 22 4.60 -17.93 -1.91
C PRO A 22 4.91 -16.77 -2.86
N LEU A 23 4.12 -15.70 -2.82
CA LEU A 23 4.49 -14.44 -3.44
C LEU A 23 5.58 -13.80 -2.56
N ASN A 24 6.82 -13.76 -3.04
CA ASN A 24 7.92 -13.01 -2.44
C ASN A 24 8.92 -12.59 -3.55
N MET A 25 9.92 -11.80 -3.19
CA MET A 25 10.89 -11.26 -4.15
C MET A 25 11.65 -12.37 -4.91
N THR A 26 12.06 -13.43 -4.22
CA THR A 26 12.82 -14.55 -4.79
C THR A 26 12.00 -15.39 -5.75
N THR A 27 10.75 -15.71 -5.40
CA THR A 27 9.88 -16.49 -6.29
C THR A 27 9.48 -15.71 -7.52
N VAL A 28 9.23 -14.40 -7.38
CA VAL A 28 8.87 -13.51 -8.49
C VAL A 28 10.04 -13.35 -9.48
N ALA A 29 11.29 -13.34 -9.00
CA ALA A 29 12.48 -13.22 -9.85
C ALA A 29 12.64 -14.35 -10.87
N HIS A 30 12.29 -15.59 -10.50
CA HIS A 30 12.50 -16.78 -11.35
C HIS A 30 11.25 -17.17 -12.16
N THR A 31 10.47 -16.19 -12.61
CA THR A 31 9.26 -16.43 -13.42
C THR A 31 9.45 -16.01 -14.87
N PRO A 32 8.86 -16.73 -15.85
CA PRO A 32 8.87 -16.29 -17.26
C PRO A 32 8.31 -14.88 -17.44
N GLN A 33 7.37 -14.48 -16.59
CA GLN A 33 6.79 -13.15 -16.57
C GLN A 33 7.81 -12.07 -16.18
N MET A 34 8.74 -12.37 -15.28
CA MET A 34 9.85 -11.49 -14.96
C MET A 34 10.80 -11.34 -16.14
N ASP A 35 11.14 -12.43 -16.84
CA ASP A 35 12.02 -12.38 -18.02
C ASP A 35 11.46 -11.47 -19.11
N ILE A 36 10.13 -11.52 -19.32
CA ILE A 36 9.44 -10.60 -20.24
C ILE A 36 9.59 -9.15 -19.77
N ILE A 37 9.36 -8.87 -18.47
CA ILE A 37 9.47 -7.52 -17.93
C ILE A 37 10.91 -6.98 -18.03
N GLN A 38 11.91 -7.82 -17.72
CA GLN A 38 13.32 -7.46 -17.87
C GLN A 38 13.71 -7.20 -19.32
N SER A 39 13.25 -8.04 -20.25
CA SER A 39 13.48 -7.83 -21.68
C SER A 39 12.86 -6.51 -22.15
N LEU A 40 11.63 -6.21 -21.72
CA LEU A 40 10.98 -4.95 -22.06
C LEU A 40 11.74 -3.74 -21.49
N ILE A 41 12.12 -3.74 -20.22
CA ILE A 41 12.80 -2.58 -19.63
C ILE A 41 14.19 -2.35 -20.23
N ILE A 42 14.90 -3.41 -20.64
CA ILE A 42 16.24 -3.30 -21.25
C ILE A 42 16.14 -2.81 -22.70
N ASN A 43 15.18 -3.34 -23.48
CA ASN A 43 15.12 -3.14 -24.92
C ASN A 43 14.24 -1.96 -25.38
N LEU A 44 13.30 -1.49 -24.55
CA LEU A 44 12.51 -0.31 -24.88
C LEU A 44 13.37 0.97 -24.86
N ASP A 45 12.90 1.98 -25.57
CA ASP A 45 13.41 3.34 -25.53
C ASP A 45 13.03 4.04 -24.21
N ASN A 46 13.49 5.28 -24.01
CA ASN A 46 13.25 6.00 -22.76
C ASN A 46 11.75 6.26 -22.49
N GLU A 47 10.97 6.56 -23.54
CA GLU A 47 9.53 6.79 -23.42
C GLU A 47 8.81 5.48 -23.08
N GLY A 48 9.13 4.39 -23.79
CA GLY A 48 8.58 3.06 -23.52
C GLY A 48 8.87 2.57 -22.09
N ARG A 49 10.11 2.75 -21.61
CA ARG A 49 10.50 2.40 -20.23
C ARG A 49 9.72 3.22 -19.20
N TYR A 50 9.57 4.52 -19.42
CA TYR A 50 8.80 5.39 -18.53
C TYR A 50 7.33 4.97 -18.47
N HIS A 51 6.72 4.67 -19.62
CA HIS A 51 5.33 4.17 -19.66
C HIS A 51 5.17 2.80 -19.01
N LEU A 52 6.12 1.88 -19.21
CA LEU A 52 6.11 0.56 -18.58
C LEU A 52 6.12 0.68 -17.06
N LEU A 53 7.08 1.43 -16.51
CA LEU A 53 7.19 1.67 -15.07
C LEU A 53 5.97 2.39 -14.50
N ASN A 54 5.41 3.36 -15.22
CA ASN A 54 4.17 4.02 -14.83
C ASN A 54 2.99 3.04 -14.76
N CYS A 55 2.88 2.11 -15.72
CA CYS A 55 1.85 1.08 -15.71
C CYS A 55 1.97 0.16 -14.48
N MET A 56 3.20 -0.22 -14.10
CA MET A 56 3.45 -1.02 -12.91
C MET A 56 3.11 -0.24 -11.63
N ALA A 57 3.59 1.00 -11.53
CA ALA A 57 3.34 1.85 -10.38
C ALA A 57 1.84 2.18 -10.20
N ASN A 58 1.04 2.21 -11.28
CA ASN A 58 -0.42 2.37 -11.19
C ASN A 58 -1.12 1.22 -10.45
N GLN A 59 -0.47 0.06 -10.36
CA GLN A 59 -0.99 -1.09 -9.63
C GLN A 59 -0.61 -1.09 -8.14
N LEU A 60 0.19 -0.11 -7.69
CA LEU A 60 0.53 0.09 -6.28
C LEU A 60 -0.60 0.84 -5.56
N ARG A 61 -1.66 0.13 -5.17
CA ARG A 61 -2.91 0.72 -4.65
C ARG A 61 -3.10 0.40 -3.17
N TYR A 62 -4.08 -0.43 -2.84
CA TYR A 62 -4.34 -0.95 -1.49
C TYR A 62 -3.78 -2.37 -1.37
N PRO A 63 -3.73 -2.99 -0.17
CA PRO A 63 -3.27 -4.37 -0.02
C PRO A 63 -4.04 -5.35 -0.91
N ASN A 64 -3.37 -5.89 -1.93
CA ASN A 64 -3.88 -6.94 -2.82
C ASN A 64 -2.69 -7.66 -3.49
N SER A 65 -2.96 -8.79 -4.15
CA SER A 65 -1.92 -9.62 -4.78
C SER A 65 -1.16 -8.91 -5.90
N HIS A 66 -1.82 -8.05 -6.69
CA HIS A 66 -1.16 -7.31 -7.76
C HIS A 66 -0.23 -6.23 -7.21
N THR A 67 -0.69 -5.47 -6.22
CA THR A 67 0.15 -4.49 -5.51
C THR A 67 1.36 -5.17 -4.90
N TYR A 68 1.16 -6.33 -4.26
CA TYR A 68 2.27 -7.10 -3.70
C TYR A 68 3.24 -7.58 -4.79
N TYR A 69 2.74 -8.14 -5.88
CA TYR A 69 3.55 -8.58 -7.02
C TYR A 69 4.37 -7.42 -7.60
N PHE A 70 3.72 -6.32 -8.00
CA PHE A 70 4.41 -5.18 -8.61
C PHE A 70 5.37 -4.46 -7.65
N SER A 71 5.07 -4.41 -6.34
CA SER A 71 6.02 -3.89 -5.36
C SER A 71 7.31 -4.71 -5.37
N ASN A 72 7.21 -6.04 -5.31
CA ASN A 72 8.38 -6.92 -5.38
C ASN A 72 9.10 -6.82 -6.73
N THR A 73 8.36 -6.73 -7.84
CA THR A 73 8.94 -6.58 -9.18
C THR A 73 9.75 -5.29 -9.29
N ILE A 74 9.21 -4.15 -8.85
CA ILE A 74 9.91 -2.86 -8.92
C ILE A 74 11.19 -2.87 -8.08
N LEU A 75 11.11 -3.39 -6.86
CA LEU A 75 12.26 -3.51 -5.96
C LEU A 75 13.33 -4.46 -6.53
N TYR A 76 12.89 -5.58 -7.13
CA TYR A 76 13.79 -6.53 -7.77
C TYR A 76 14.49 -5.93 -8.98
N LEU A 77 13.76 -5.22 -9.85
CA LEU A 77 14.37 -4.50 -10.96
C LEU A 77 15.39 -3.47 -10.48
N PHE A 78 15.10 -2.73 -9.41
CA PHE A 78 16.06 -1.76 -8.87
C PHE A 78 17.35 -2.44 -8.34
N ALA A 79 17.22 -3.60 -7.69
CA ALA A 79 18.35 -4.36 -7.20
C ALA A 79 19.20 -4.95 -8.34
N GLU A 80 18.55 -5.63 -9.29
CA GLU A 80 19.20 -6.44 -10.33
C GLU A 80 19.77 -5.62 -11.49
N LEU A 81 19.13 -4.50 -11.86
CA LEU A 81 19.56 -3.73 -13.03
C LEU A 81 20.92 -3.06 -12.77
N SER A 82 21.88 -3.26 -13.67
CA SER A 82 23.20 -2.63 -13.58
C SER A 82 23.23 -1.19 -14.08
N LYS A 83 22.31 -0.81 -14.99
CA LYS A 83 22.27 0.52 -15.60
C LYS A 83 21.69 1.55 -14.62
N VAL A 84 22.52 2.51 -14.21
CA VAL A 84 22.15 3.60 -13.29
C VAL A 84 20.96 4.40 -13.81
N GLN A 85 20.87 4.62 -15.12
CA GLN A 85 19.76 5.37 -15.75
C GLN A 85 18.41 4.69 -15.52
N LEU A 86 18.36 3.35 -15.43
CA LEU A 86 17.12 2.63 -15.14
C LEU A 86 16.74 2.73 -13.66
N LYS A 87 17.73 2.70 -12.76
CA LYS A 87 17.52 2.94 -11.32
C LYS A 87 17.00 4.35 -11.06
N GLU A 88 17.58 5.34 -11.72
CA GLU A 88 17.11 6.73 -11.71
C GLU A 88 15.67 6.82 -12.21
N LEU A 89 15.34 6.16 -13.33
CA LEU A 89 14.00 6.18 -13.89
C LEU A 89 12.96 5.54 -12.96
N ILE A 90 13.27 4.40 -12.34
CA ILE A 90 12.42 3.76 -11.32
C ILE A 90 12.19 4.73 -10.17
N SER A 91 13.27 5.34 -9.66
CA SER A 91 13.21 6.31 -8.57
C SER A 91 12.32 7.50 -8.94
N ARG A 92 12.53 8.08 -10.12
CA ARG A 92 11.77 9.21 -10.66
C ARG A 92 10.27 8.91 -10.72
N VAL A 93 9.87 7.75 -11.25
CA VAL A 93 8.45 7.36 -11.35
C VAL A 93 7.79 7.27 -9.97
N LEU A 94 8.50 6.78 -8.94
CA LEU A 94 7.98 6.72 -7.58
C LEU A 94 7.94 8.12 -6.93
N MET A 95 9.00 8.91 -7.05
CA MET A 95 9.10 10.23 -6.41
C MET A 95 8.16 11.26 -7.02
N GLU A 96 7.95 11.25 -8.35
CA GLU A 96 6.97 12.12 -9.04
C GLU A 96 5.56 11.97 -8.44
N ARG A 97 5.22 10.76 -7.96
CA ARG A 97 3.91 10.46 -7.36
C ARG A 97 3.84 10.76 -5.86
N LEU A 98 4.98 10.98 -5.22
CA LEU A 98 5.10 11.24 -3.78
C LEU A 98 5.37 12.71 -3.46
N ILE A 99 5.86 13.50 -4.41
CA ILE A 99 6.07 14.94 -4.23
C ILE A 99 4.76 15.75 -4.25
N VAL A 100 3.71 15.21 -4.87
CA VAL A 100 2.39 15.86 -4.97
C VAL A 100 1.67 15.86 -3.61
N ASN A 101 0.62 16.66 -3.49
CA ASN A 101 -0.18 16.70 -2.26
C ASN A 101 -0.87 15.35 -2.00
N LYS A 102 -0.96 14.98 -0.72
CA LYS A 102 -1.69 13.80 -0.22
C LYS A 102 -3.18 13.83 -0.64
N PRO A 103 -3.86 12.68 -0.73
CA PRO A 103 -3.45 11.33 -0.30
C PRO A 103 -2.61 10.55 -1.31
N HIS A 104 -1.68 9.72 -0.81
CA HIS A 104 -0.92 8.77 -1.64
C HIS A 104 -1.46 7.34 -1.49
N PRO A 105 -1.42 6.52 -2.55
CA PRO A 105 -1.76 5.10 -2.45
C PRO A 105 -0.86 4.36 -1.45
N TRP A 106 -1.46 3.49 -0.64
CA TRP A 106 -0.74 2.73 0.39
C TRP A 106 0.42 1.90 -0.17
N GLY A 107 0.20 1.18 -1.28
CA GLY A 107 1.21 0.36 -1.93
C GLY A 107 2.38 1.18 -2.44
N LEU A 108 2.12 2.37 -2.98
CA LEU A 108 3.17 3.27 -3.47
C LEU A 108 4.08 3.71 -2.32
N VAL A 109 3.49 4.12 -1.20
CA VAL A 109 4.23 4.52 -0.01
C VAL A 109 5.04 3.36 0.55
N MET A 110 4.47 2.15 0.62
CA MET A 110 5.18 0.97 1.11
C MET A 110 6.38 0.60 0.24
N THR A 111 6.21 0.58 -1.10
CA THR A 111 7.31 0.30 -2.03
C THR A 111 8.41 1.35 -1.94
N ALA A 112 8.06 2.64 -1.86
CA ALA A 112 9.04 3.71 -1.72
C ALA A 112 9.74 3.70 -0.36
N ASN A 113 9.00 3.40 0.73
CA ASN A 113 9.57 3.26 2.06
C ASN A 113 10.63 2.15 2.09
N GLU A 114 10.31 1.00 1.51
CA GLU A 114 11.24 -0.12 1.39
C GLU A 114 12.48 0.26 0.59
N LEU A 115 12.30 0.90 -0.57
CA LEU A 115 13.41 1.33 -1.43
C LEU A 115 14.34 2.36 -0.74
N LEU A 116 13.77 3.34 -0.04
CA LEU A 116 14.51 4.43 0.58
C LEU A 116 15.20 4.04 1.89
N HIS A 117 14.69 3.05 2.61
CA HIS A 117 15.19 2.72 3.95
C HIS A 117 15.90 1.39 4.05
N ASN A 118 15.63 0.43 3.17
CA ASN A 118 16.34 -0.83 3.20
C ASN A 118 17.77 -0.64 2.64
N PRO A 119 18.82 -0.87 3.46
CA PRO A 119 20.21 -0.64 3.06
C PRO A 119 20.66 -1.56 1.92
N VAL A 120 19.95 -2.66 1.65
CA VAL A 120 20.25 -3.58 0.53
C VAL A 120 20.24 -2.85 -0.82
N TYR A 121 19.37 -1.86 -1.00
CA TYR A 121 19.27 -1.12 -2.27
C TYR A 121 20.33 -0.02 -2.41
N ARG A 122 20.99 0.37 -1.31
CA ARG A 122 22.00 1.44 -1.27
C ARG A 122 21.55 2.70 -2.02
N PHE A 123 20.27 3.06 -1.84
CA PHE A 123 19.61 4.09 -2.65
C PHE A 123 20.38 5.42 -2.68
N TYR A 124 20.87 5.86 -1.52
CA TYR A 124 21.60 7.13 -1.40
C TYR A 124 23.05 7.07 -1.88
N GLU A 125 23.59 5.90 -2.22
CA GLU A 125 24.94 5.77 -2.79
C GLU A 125 24.97 6.03 -4.30
N HIS A 126 23.80 6.06 -4.97
CA HIS A 126 23.73 6.35 -6.39
C HIS A 126 23.88 7.85 -6.68
N GLU A 127 24.62 8.19 -7.75
CA GLU A 127 24.93 9.58 -8.11
C GLU A 127 23.68 10.46 -8.28
N PHE A 128 22.58 9.91 -8.82
CA PHE A 128 21.33 10.65 -9.01
C PHE A 128 20.68 11.10 -7.70
N ALA A 129 20.91 10.39 -6.59
CA ALA A 129 20.39 10.75 -5.28
C ALA A 129 21.21 11.87 -4.60
N GLN A 130 22.49 12.02 -5.00
CA GLN A 130 23.43 13.00 -4.45
C GLN A 130 23.71 14.18 -5.40
N CYS A 131 23.00 14.26 -6.53
CA CYS A 131 23.32 15.21 -7.60
C CYS A 131 23.17 16.69 -7.18
N HIS A 132 22.25 16.99 -6.26
CA HIS A 132 22.02 18.35 -5.77
C HIS A 132 21.40 18.36 -4.37
N LYS A 133 21.77 19.36 -3.56
CA LYS A 133 21.27 19.51 -2.17
C LYS A 133 19.74 19.62 -2.09
N ASP A 134 19.10 20.18 -3.11
CA ASP A 134 17.64 20.31 -3.10
C ASP A 134 16.92 18.99 -3.41
N ILE A 135 17.53 18.14 -4.26
CA ILE A 135 17.02 16.78 -4.50
C ILE A 135 17.14 15.97 -3.21
N GLU A 136 18.27 16.07 -2.50
CA GLU A 136 18.47 15.41 -1.21
C GLU A 136 17.41 15.83 -0.17
N LYS A 137 17.11 17.14 -0.07
CA LYS A 137 16.04 17.63 0.82
C LYS A 137 14.67 17.08 0.45
N ILE A 138 14.33 17.05 -0.84
CA ILE A 138 13.05 16.51 -1.32
C ILE A 138 12.96 15.02 -0.99
N LEU A 139 14.00 14.25 -1.29
CA LEU A 139 14.06 12.81 -1.00
C LEU A 139 13.92 12.55 0.50
N LYS A 140 14.59 13.33 1.35
CA LYS A 140 14.46 13.24 2.82
C LYS A 140 13.03 13.53 3.29
N ALA A 141 12.39 14.57 2.76
CA ALA A 141 11.00 14.90 3.08
C ALA A 141 10.03 13.77 2.69
N ILE A 142 10.24 13.16 1.52
CA ILE A 142 9.46 11.99 1.07
C ILE A 142 9.72 10.78 1.98
N ALA A 143 10.99 10.50 2.32
CA ALA A 143 11.38 9.39 3.18
C ALA A 143 10.73 9.48 4.57
N ASP A 144 10.77 10.65 5.19
CA ASP A 144 10.13 10.91 6.49
C ASP A 144 8.59 10.84 6.39
N GLY A 145 8.04 11.36 5.29
CA GLY A 145 6.61 11.27 5.00
C GLY A 145 6.10 9.83 4.84
N CYS A 146 6.92 8.94 4.28
CA CYS A 146 6.59 7.52 4.13
C CYS A 146 6.50 6.83 5.49
N LYS A 147 7.49 7.01 6.39
CA LYS A 147 7.47 6.43 7.75
C LYS A 147 6.25 6.85 8.56
N ALA A 148 5.83 8.11 8.43
CA ALA A 148 4.64 8.61 9.12
C ALA A 148 3.35 7.91 8.64
N SER A 149 3.30 7.50 7.37
CA SER A 149 2.13 6.88 6.75
C SER A 149 2.10 5.35 6.85
N THR A 150 3.21 4.70 7.20
CA THR A 150 3.25 3.24 7.43
C THR A 150 2.65 2.82 8.78
N ASN A 151 2.42 3.78 9.68
CA ASN A 151 1.64 3.54 10.89
C ASN A 151 0.15 3.41 10.51
N PRO A 152 -0.55 2.35 10.93
CA PRO A 152 -1.98 2.23 10.66
C PRO A 152 -2.71 3.46 11.22
N PRO A 153 -3.76 3.95 10.56
CA PRO A 153 -4.56 5.03 11.11
C PRO A 153 -5.08 4.58 12.46
N ARG A 154 -4.67 5.27 13.54
CA ARG A 154 -5.34 5.17 14.84
C ARG A 154 -6.83 5.34 14.55
N SER A 155 -7.59 4.29 14.79
CA SER A 155 -9.04 4.29 14.75
C SER A 155 -9.52 5.59 15.40
N ALA A 156 -10.19 6.43 14.61
CA ALA A 156 -10.84 7.61 15.12
C ALA A 156 -11.77 7.17 16.26
N ALA A 157 -11.43 7.52 17.49
CA ALA A 157 -12.33 7.38 18.60
C ALA A 157 -13.60 8.18 18.26
N PRO A 158 -14.80 7.63 18.46
CA PRO A 158 -16.01 8.41 18.28
C PRO A 158 -16.01 9.49 19.36
N HIS A 159 -15.84 10.74 18.94
CA HIS A 159 -16.20 11.91 19.74
C HIS A 159 -17.69 11.81 20.06
N SER A 160 -18.03 11.34 21.27
CA SER A 160 -19.37 11.51 21.81
C SER A 160 -19.59 12.99 22.09
N SER A 161 -20.68 13.46 21.50
CA SER A 161 -21.18 14.82 21.45
C SER A 161 -21.41 15.47 22.82
N SER A 162 -21.09 16.75 22.84
CA SER A 162 -21.54 17.80 23.75
C SER A 162 -22.97 17.62 24.29
N SER A 163 -23.09 17.62 25.62
CA SER A 163 -24.34 17.85 26.34
C SER A 163 -24.40 19.32 26.80
N SER A 164 -25.37 20.09 26.29
CA SER A 164 -25.84 21.33 26.91
C SER A 164 -27.22 21.08 27.55
N PRO A 165 -27.54 21.72 28.70
CA PRO A 165 -28.77 21.48 29.44
C PRO A 165 -29.90 22.44 28.99
N ALA A 166 -31.12 21.93 28.85
CA ALA A 166 -32.34 22.74 28.74
C ALA A 166 -33.10 22.71 30.07
N LEU A 167 -33.61 23.88 30.46
CA LEU A 167 -34.20 24.21 31.77
C LEU A 167 -35.70 24.55 31.57
N HIS A 168 -36.53 24.17 32.56
CA HIS A 168 -37.96 24.49 32.84
C HIS A 168 -38.91 23.28 32.76
N GLN A 169 -40.01 23.23 33.51
CA GLN A 169 -40.30 23.18 34.96
C GLN A 169 -41.83 22.95 35.07
N HIS A 170 -42.27 22.16 36.08
CA HIS A 170 -43.67 21.97 36.56
C HIS A 170 -44.63 21.18 35.65
N GLN A 171 -45.56 20.33 36.11
CA GLN A 171 -46.34 20.31 37.36
C GLN A 171 -46.88 18.90 37.71
N GLN A 172 -47.22 18.71 38.99
CA GLN A 172 -47.71 17.51 39.71
C GLN A 172 -49.05 16.92 39.20
N THR A 173 -49.31 15.63 39.46
CA THR A 173 -50.29 15.12 40.48
C THR A 173 -50.53 13.59 40.39
N SER A 174 -50.44 12.90 41.55
CA SER A 174 -51.24 11.74 42.07
C SER A 174 -51.48 10.46 41.21
N SER A 175 -51.60 9.21 41.69
CA SER A 175 -51.47 8.48 42.96
C SER A 175 -51.80 7.00 42.66
N ALA A 176 -51.21 6.05 43.41
CA ALA A 176 -51.67 4.65 43.66
C ALA A 176 -51.70 3.66 42.46
N ALA A 177 -51.56 2.34 42.58
CA ALA A 177 -51.00 1.38 43.54
C ALA A 177 -51.08 -0.01 42.83
N THR A 178 -50.24 -0.98 43.24
CA THR A 178 -50.46 -2.46 43.13
C THR A 178 -50.39 -3.02 41.67
N GLU A 179 -49.84 -4.19 41.31
CA GLU A 179 -49.54 -5.45 41.98
C GLU A 179 -48.63 -6.31 41.07
N ALA A 180 -48.19 -7.44 41.63
CA ALA A 180 -47.25 -8.46 41.14
C ALA A 180 -47.47 -9.03 39.72
N ASN A 181 -46.41 -9.57 39.08
CA ASN A 181 -46.03 -10.99 39.18
C ASN A 181 -44.97 -11.38 38.11
N GLN A 182 -43.81 -11.85 38.56
CA GLN A 182 -43.03 -12.94 37.92
C GLN A 182 -43.60 -14.29 38.43
N PRO A 183 -43.25 -15.51 37.96
CA PRO A 183 -41.96 -15.91 37.40
C PRO A 183 -41.99 -17.03 36.31
N SER A 184 -40.79 -17.49 35.93
CA SER A 184 -40.42 -18.89 35.58
C SER A 184 -40.92 -19.44 34.23
N SER A 185 -40.20 -20.25 33.44
CA SER A 185 -39.02 -21.11 33.63
C SER A 185 -38.58 -21.71 32.28
N SER A 186 -37.27 -22.01 32.15
CA SER A 186 -36.65 -23.25 31.62
C SER A 186 -37.30 -23.99 30.43
N SER A 187 -36.63 -24.39 29.35
CA SER A 187 -35.59 -25.44 29.35
C SER A 187 -35.17 -25.77 27.90
N PHE A 188 -33.88 -26.07 27.72
CA PHE A 188 -33.33 -26.88 26.61
C PHE A 188 -33.87 -28.34 26.67
N PRO A 189 -33.81 -29.13 25.57
CA PRO A 189 -32.68 -30.07 25.44
C PRO A 189 -32.22 -30.45 24.00
N HIS A 190 -30.95 -30.90 23.98
CA HIS A 190 -30.25 -31.90 23.17
C HIS A 190 -30.75 -32.42 21.80
N LYS A 191 -29.83 -32.31 20.80
CA LYS A 191 -29.13 -33.34 19.98
C LYS A 191 -29.83 -34.69 19.66
N PRO A 192 -29.54 -35.28 18.49
CA PRO A 192 -28.30 -36.08 18.29
C PRO A 192 -27.23 -35.46 17.38
#